data_AF-A0A413YG35-F1
#
_entry.id   AF-A0A413YG35-F1
#
_cell.length_a   1.000
_cell.length_b   1.000
_cell.length_c   1.000
_cell.angle_alpha   90.00
_cell.angle_beta   90.00
_cell.angle_gamma   90.00
#
_symmetry.space_group_name_H-M   'P 1'
#
loop_
_entity.id
_entity.type
_entity.pdbx_description
1 polymer ?
#
loop_
_entity_poly.entity_id
_entity_poly.type
_entity_poly.pdbx_seq_one_letter_code
_entity_poly.pdbx_strand_id
1 'polypeptide(L)'
;MPNVRSLNPIKYKMSENRFKEMYFHCLQYDEWKERSITDPQEEKRKAFKKRYRVVEETVRETHAKIYPWLLEAVTVEKATYKRLKELGMPCGKSIYYEARREFYKLLSEKKSIESYRKERQFGMRRRTLFLFCVHTKIMLIYC
;
A
#
# COMPACT_ATOMS: atom_id res chain seq x y z
N MET A 1 20.13 -2.01 9.73
CA MET A 1 18.67 -2.22 9.56
C MET A 1 18.07 -2.59 10.91
N PRO A 2 16.88 -2.10 11.29
CA PRO A 2 16.22 -2.59 12.50
C PRO A 2 15.99 -4.11 12.37
N ASN A 3 16.29 -4.86 13.44
CA ASN A 3 16.07 -6.30 13.52
C ASN A 3 14.56 -6.59 13.63
N VAL A 4 13.84 -6.48 12.51
CA VAL A 4 12.43 -6.83 12.41
C VAL A 4 12.35 -8.32 12.13
N ARG A 5 11.60 -9.05 12.96
CA ARG A 5 11.40 -10.49 12.81
C ARG A 5 10.87 -10.79 11.40
N SER A 6 11.59 -11.62 10.66
CA SER A 6 11.22 -12.01 9.30
C SER A 6 9.87 -12.75 9.29
N LEU A 7 9.20 -12.65 8.15
CA LEU A 7 7.95 -13.36 7.89
C LEU A 7 8.26 -14.82 7.55
N ASN A 8 7.44 -15.77 8.01
CA ASN A 8 7.50 -17.13 7.49
C ASN A 8 6.99 -17.13 6.03
N PRO A 9 7.84 -17.39 5.03
CA PRO A 9 7.46 -17.26 3.62
C PRO A 9 6.38 -18.26 3.21
N ILE A 10 6.36 -19.45 3.82
CA ILE A 10 5.45 -20.55 3.49
C ILE A 10 4.04 -20.23 3.97
N LYS A 11 3.87 -19.77 5.22
CA LYS A 11 2.56 -19.47 5.81
C LYS A 11 1.83 -18.34 5.08
N TYR A 12 2.57 -17.31 4.66
CA TYR A 12 1.99 -16.09 4.10
C TYR A 12 2.16 -15.94 2.58
N LYS A 13 2.84 -16.90 1.93
CA LYS A 13 3.12 -16.90 0.49
C LYS A 13 3.74 -15.59 -0.02
N MET A 14 4.60 -14.99 0.80
CA MET A 14 5.24 -13.70 0.51
C MET A 14 6.73 -13.78 0.82
N SER A 15 7.57 -13.27 -0.08
CA SER A 15 9.01 -13.21 0.16
C SER A 15 9.36 -12.15 1.21
N GLU A 16 10.49 -12.35 1.89
CA GLU A 16 10.97 -11.40 2.90
C GLU A 16 11.19 -9.99 2.32
N ASN A 17 11.67 -9.91 1.08
CA ASN A 17 11.88 -8.63 0.40
C ASN A 17 10.57 -7.90 0.12
N ARG A 18 9.53 -8.62 -0.31
CA ARG A 18 8.19 -8.04 -0.50
C ARG A 18 7.59 -7.52 0.80
N PHE A 19 7.81 -8.25 1.89
CA PHE A 19 7.46 -7.78 3.23
C PHE A 19 8.20 -6.48 3.58
N LYS A 20 9.52 -6.41 3.36
CA LYS A 20 10.33 -5.21 3.61
C LYS A 20 9.84 -4.02 2.79
N GLU A 21 9.54 -4.22 1.50
CA GLU A 21 8.94 -3.18 0.66
C GLU A 21 7.63 -2.65 1.24
N MET A 22 6.73 -3.53 1.70
CA MET A 22 5.46 -3.11 2.29
C MET A 22 5.67 -2.42 3.64
N TYR A 23 6.62 -2.89 4.44
CA TYR A 23 7.01 -2.27 5.70
C TYR A 23 7.51 -0.83 5.50
N PHE A 24 8.51 -0.62 4.64
CA PHE A 24 9.04 0.71 4.35
C PHE A 24 8.02 1.62 3.68
N HIS A 25 7.12 1.06 2.88
CA HIS A 25 6.02 1.82 2.30
C HIS A 25 5.10 2.39 3.38
N CYS A 26 4.77 1.63 4.43
CA CYS A 26 3.88 2.10 5.49
C CYS A 26 4.52 3.16 6.40
N LEU A 27 5.85 3.16 6.56
CA LEU A 27 6.56 4.19 7.34
C LEU A 27 6.40 5.60 6.76
N GLN A 28 6.08 5.72 5.47
CA GLN A 28 5.82 7.00 4.82
C GLN A 28 4.40 7.56 5.06
N TYR A 29 3.61 6.91 5.93
CA TYR A 29 2.21 7.27 6.17
C TYR A 29 2.06 8.72 6.65
N ASP A 30 2.87 9.14 7.62
CA ASP A 30 2.79 10.50 8.19
C ASP A 30 3.09 11.55 7.13
N GLU A 31 4.12 11.35 6.31
CA GLU A 31 4.43 12.23 5.19
C GLU A 31 3.26 12.33 4.20
N TRP A 32 2.58 11.22 3.89
CA TRP A 32 1.44 11.26 2.97
C TRP A 32 0.26 12.00 3.56
N LYS A 33 0.04 11.85 4.87
CA LYS A 33 -1.04 12.54 5.57
C LYS A 33 -0.80 14.05 5.58
N GLU A 34 0.42 14.48 5.91
CA GLU A 34 0.82 15.90 5.84
C GLU A 34 0.72 16.44 4.42
N ARG A 35 1.31 15.75 3.43
CA ARG A 35 1.27 16.15 2.01
C ARG A 35 -0.15 16.24 1.45
N SER A 36 -1.07 15.39 1.93
CA SER A 36 -2.47 15.46 1.53
C SER A 36 -3.15 16.79 1.90
N ILE A 37 -2.60 17.53 2.86
CA ILE A 37 -3.09 18.83 3.33
C ILE A 37 -2.26 19.95 2.70
N THR A 38 -0.93 19.84 2.77
CA THR A 38 0.01 20.91 2.44
C THR A 38 0.30 21.07 0.96
N ASP A 39 0.14 20.03 0.13
CA ASP A 39 0.46 20.12 -1.30
C ASP A 39 -0.41 21.18 -1.99
N PRO A 40 0.18 22.11 -2.76
CA PRO A 40 -0.57 23.12 -3.49
C PRO A 40 -1.36 22.54 -4.67
N GLN A 41 -0.93 21.40 -5.22
CA GLN A 41 -1.64 20.73 -6.32
C GLN A 41 -2.72 19.78 -5.81
N GLU A 42 -3.97 20.04 -6.22
CA GLU A 42 -5.16 19.23 -5.90
C GLU A 42 -5.00 17.74 -6.27
N GLU A 43 -4.43 17.45 -7.44
CA GLU A 43 -4.23 16.09 -7.92
C GLU A 43 -3.27 15.29 -7.04
N LYS A 44 -2.20 15.94 -6.56
CA LYS A 44 -1.23 15.33 -5.64
C LYS A 44 -1.87 15.07 -4.28
N ARG A 45 -2.63 16.03 -3.75
CA ARG A 45 -3.41 15.85 -2.51
C ARG A 45 -4.34 14.65 -2.61
N LYS A 46 -5.12 14.55 -3.70
CA LYS A 46 -6.00 13.41 -3.97
C LYS A 46 -5.21 12.11 -4.09
N ALA A 47 -4.03 12.12 -4.72
CA ALA A 47 -3.18 10.95 -4.85
C ALA A 47 -2.64 10.46 -3.49
N PHE A 48 -2.12 11.36 -2.65
CA PHE A 48 -1.69 11.01 -1.29
C PHE A 48 -2.86 10.55 -0.42
N LYS A 49 -4.01 11.22 -0.55
CA LYS A 49 -5.25 10.82 0.12
C LYS A 49 -5.68 9.40 -0.23
N LYS A 50 -5.59 9.01 -1.50
CA LYS A 50 -5.85 7.63 -1.93
C LYS A 50 -4.85 6.64 -1.31
N ARG A 51 -3.58 7.01 -1.18
CA ARG A 51 -2.53 6.11 -0.64
C ARG A 51 -2.76 5.75 0.82
N TYR A 52 -2.87 6.74 1.70
CA TYR A 52 -3.04 6.47 3.12
C TYR A 52 -4.41 5.84 3.42
N ARG A 53 -5.43 6.16 2.62
CA ARG A 53 -6.75 5.51 2.71
C ARG A 53 -6.69 4.00 2.50
N VAL A 54 -5.89 3.52 1.53
CA VAL A 54 -5.70 2.07 1.33
C VAL A 54 -5.09 1.41 2.57
N VAL A 55 -4.17 2.09 3.25
CA VAL A 55 -3.58 1.62 4.52
C VAL A 55 -4.66 1.53 5.60
N GLU A 56 -5.47 2.57 5.79
CA GLU A 56 -6.54 2.56 6.79
C GLU A 56 -7.61 1.50 6.52
N GLU A 57 -8.02 1.33 5.26
CA GLU A 57 -8.97 0.31 4.84
C GLU A 57 -8.41 -1.10 5.07
N THR A 58 -7.14 -1.35 4.73
CA THR A 58 -6.50 -2.65 4.99
C THR A 58 -6.36 -2.96 6.47
N VAL A 59 -6.01 -1.99 7.32
CA VAL A 59 -5.99 -2.18 8.79
C VAL A 59 -7.39 -2.56 9.29
N ARG A 60 -8.42 -1.86 8.81
CA ARG A 60 -9.83 -2.11 9.20
C ARG A 60 -10.31 -3.49 8.77
N GLU A 61 -9.99 -3.90 7.55
CA GLU A 61 -10.30 -5.24 7.01
C GLU A 61 -9.61 -6.34 7.79
N THR A 62 -8.35 -6.12 8.21
CA THR A 62 -7.57 -7.14 8.93
C THR A 62 -8.16 -7.37 10.32
N HIS A 63 -8.25 -6.32 11.15
CA HIS A 63 -8.88 -6.43 12.47
C HIS A 63 -9.45 -5.09 12.93
N ALA A 64 -10.76 -4.95 12.83
CA ALA A 64 -11.48 -3.77 13.31
C ALA A 64 -11.29 -3.49 14.81
N LYS A 65 -11.22 -4.53 15.65
CA LYS A 65 -11.13 -4.38 17.13
C LYS A 65 -9.83 -3.73 17.61
N ILE A 66 -8.73 -3.98 16.91
CA ILE A 66 -7.39 -3.47 17.27
C ILE A 66 -6.91 -2.38 16.31
N TYR A 67 -7.82 -1.82 15.51
CA TYR A 67 -7.53 -0.84 14.48
C TYR A 67 -6.54 0.27 14.91
N PRO A 68 -6.74 1.00 16.03
CA PRO A 68 -5.85 2.12 16.35
C PRO A 68 -4.43 1.64 16.71
N TRP A 69 -4.29 0.55 17.47
CA TRP A 69 -2.99 -0.01 17.82
C TRP A 69 -2.29 -0.66 16.63
N LEU A 70 -3.05 -1.26 15.70
CA LEU A 70 -2.49 -1.85 14.49
C LEU A 70 -2.03 -0.76 13.51
N LEU A 71 -2.76 0.35 13.41
CA LEU A 71 -2.33 1.51 12.62
C LEU A 71 -1.03 2.10 13.17
N GLU A 72 -0.94 2.33 14.49
CA GLU A 72 0.30 2.75 15.15
C GLU A 72 1.45 1.75 14.90
N ALA A 73 1.14 0.45 14.89
CA ALA A 73 2.14 -0.59 14.72
C ALA A 73 2.78 -0.66 13.32
N VAL A 74 2.06 -0.20 12.30
CA VAL A 74 2.53 -0.22 10.90
C VAL A 74 3.16 1.10 10.48
N THR A 75 2.77 2.21 11.14
CA THR A 75 3.24 3.56 10.86
C THR A 75 4.51 3.90 11.66
N VAL A 76 4.56 3.54 12.94
CA VAL A 76 5.69 3.84 13.81
C VAL A 76 6.76 2.75 13.72
N GLU A 77 8.01 3.18 13.56
CA GLU A 77 9.15 2.26 13.61
C GLU A 77 9.23 1.50 14.94
N LYS A 78 9.53 0.20 14.87
CA LYS A 78 9.77 -0.65 16.04
C LYS A 78 8.66 -0.65 17.11
N ALA A 79 7.40 -0.41 16.71
CA ALA A 79 6.26 -0.56 17.60
C ALA A 79 6.22 -1.98 18.22
N THR A 80 6.61 -2.06 19.49
CA THR A 80 6.73 -3.32 20.24
C THR A 80 5.44 -3.57 21.02
N TYR A 81 5.07 -4.84 21.15
CA TYR A 81 3.87 -5.27 21.89
C TYR A 81 3.79 -4.64 23.30
N LYS A 82 4.94 -4.53 23.98
CA LYS A 82 5.03 -3.94 25.32
C LYS A 82 4.49 -2.49 25.36
N ARG A 83 4.97 -1.62 24.46
CA ARG A 83 4.49 -0.23 24.33
C ARG A 83 2.99 -0.16 24.07
N LEU A 84 2.49 -0.98 23.14
CA LEU A 84 1.06 -0.98 22.79
C LEU A 84 0.18 -1.51 23.94
N LYS A 85 0.70 -2.45 24.72
CA LYS A 85 0.01 -2.97 25.91
C LYS A 85 -0.07 -1.93 27.03
N GLU A 86 0.98 -1.15 27.23
CA GLU A 86 0.98 -0.01 28.17
C GLU A 86 -0.05 1.05 27.77
N LEU A 87 -0.31 1.21 26.46
CA LEU A 87 -1.39 2.03 25.91
C LEU A 87 -2.80 1.39 26.00
N GLY A 88 -2.94 0.25 26.68
CA GLY A 88 -4.25 -0.38 26.93
C GLY A 88 -4.78 -1.28 25.81
N MET A 89 -3.92 -1.84 24.95
CA MET A 89 -4.35 -2.76 23.90
C MET A 89 -5.03 -4.03 24.47
N PRO A 90 -6.23 -4.41 24.01
CA PRO A 90 -7.01 -5.50 24.61
C PRO A 90 -6.54 -6.91 24.19
N CYS A 91 -5.55 -7.04 23.30
CA CYS A 91 -5.16 -8.32 22.71
C CYS A 91 -3.84 -8.89 23.24
N GLY A 92 -3.73 -10.22 23.11
CA GLY A 92 -2.50 -10.95 23.41
C GLY A 92 -1.40 -10.73 22.38
N LYS A 93 -0.17 -11.08 22.75
CA LYS A 93 1.03 -10.95 21.90
C LYS A 93 0.90 -11.73 20.58
N SER A 94 0.33 -12.94 20.62
CA SER A 94 0.14 -13.79 19.44
C SER A 94 -0.74 -13.10 18.40
N ILE A 95 -1.95 -12.70 18.82
CA ILE A 95 -2.94 -12.02 17.97
C ILE A 95 -2.33 -10.75 17.36
N TYR A 96 -1.63 -9.93 18.14
CA TYR A 96 -0.97 -8.73 17.63
C TYR A 96 -0.01 -9.03 16.47
N TYR A 97 0.90 -10.00 16.65
CA TYR A 97 1.87 -10.32 15.61
C TYR A 97 1.26 -11.03 14.40
N GLU A 98 0.17 -11.79 14.59
CA GLU A 98 -0.57 -12.41 13.50
C GLU A 98 -1.30 -11.35 12.66
N ALA A 99 -2.07 -10.48 13.31
CA ALA A 99 -2.72 -9.33 12.72
C ALA A 99 -1.76 -8.49 11.87
N ARG A 100 -0.60 -8.15 12.43
CA ARG A 100 0.41 -7.36 11.72
C ARG A 100 0.94 -8.06 10.46
N ARG A 101 1.12 -9.38 10.48
CA ARG A 101 1.58 -10.14 9.31
C ARG A 101 0.51 -10.29 8.25
N GLU A 102 -0.73 -10.53 8.67
CA GLU A 102 -1.90 -10.61 7.79
C GLU A 102 -2.14 -9.29 7.06
N PHE A 103 -2.00 -8.17 7.78
CA PHE A 103 -2.05 -6.83 7.20
C PHE A 103 -1.09 -6.67 6.01
N TYR A 104 0.21 -7.00 6.19
CA TYR A 104 1.18 -6.83 5.10
C TYR A 104 0.92 -7.78 3.93
N LYS A 105 0.38 -8.96 4.20
CA LYS A 105 -0.05 -9.90 3.15
C LYS A 105 -1.18 -9.26 2.31
N LEU A 106 -2.25 -8.80 2.95
CA LEU A 106 -3.38 -8.14 2.28
C LEU A 106 -2.94 -6.90 1.50
N LEU A 107 -2.05 -6.08 2.08
CA LEU A 107 -1.50 -4.91 1.40
C LEU A 107 -0.69 -5.28 0.15
N SER A 108 0.11 -6.36 0.22
CA SER A 108 0.90 -6.84 -0.91
C SER A 108 0.03 -7.30 -2.08
N GLU A 109 -1.10 -7.96 -1.78
CA GLU A 109 -2.09 -8.40 -2.76
C GLU A 109 -2.75 -7.19 -3.43
N LYS A 110 -3.23 -6.21 -2.65
CA LYS A 110 -3.81 -4.97 -3.18
C LYS A 110 -2.84 -4.21 -4.09
N LYS A 111 -1.55 -4.16 -3.73
CA LYS A 111 -0.54 -3.44 -4.50
C LYS A 111 -0.18 -4.14 -5.81
N SER A 112 -0.15 -5.48 -5.84
CA SER A 112 0.03 -6.24 -7.10
C SER A 112 -1.09 -5.96 -8.10
N ILE A 113 -2.34 -5.89 -7.63
CA ILE A 113 -3.50 -5.59 -8.48
C ILE A 113 -3.41 -4.17 -9.06
N GLU A 114 -2.99 -3.19 -8.24
CA GLU A 114 -2.83 -1.80 -8.69
C GLU A 114 -1.72 -1.65 -9.75
N SER A 115 -0.62 -2.41 -9.67
CA SER A 115 0.42 -2.39 -10.72
C SER A 115 -0.10 -2.94 -12.05
N TYR A 116 -0.79 -4.09 -12.06
CA TYR A 116 -1.39 -4.64 -13.28
C TYR A 116 -2.47 -3.73 -13.88
N ARG A 117 -3.27 -3.04 -13.05
CA ARG A 117 -4.28 -2.07 -13.52
C ARG A 117 -3.63 -0.88 -14.22
N LYS A 118 -2.55 -0.32 -13.67
CA LYS A 118 -1.80 0.77 -14.31
C LYS A 118 -1.18 0.35 -15.63
N GLU A 119 -0.64 -0.87 -15.71
CA GLU A 119 -0.09 -1.43 -16.95
C GLU A 119 -1.16 -1.57 -18.04
N ARG A 120 -2.37 -2.05 -17.71
CA ARG A 120 -3.48 -2.10 -18.69
C ARG A 120 -3.91 -0.71 -19.17
N GLN A 121 -3.93 0.28 -18.29
CA GLN A 121 -4.31 1.66 -18.63
C GLN A 121 -3.25 2.36 -19.52
N PHE A 122 -1.96 2.13 -19.25
CA PHE A 122 -0.85 2.60 -20.09
C PHE A 122 -0.71 1.81 -21.41
N GLY A 123 -0.98 0.50 -21.39
CA GLY A 123 -0.99 -0.37 -22.57
C GLY A 123 -2.10 -0.01 -23.57
N MET A 124 -3.25 0.47 -23.09
CA MET A 124 -4.32 0.98 -23.95
C MET A 124 -4.00 2.35 -24.58
N ARG A 125 -3.21 3.20 -23.90
CA ARG A 125 -2.65 4.43 -24.51
C ARG A 125 -1.69 4.14 -25.67
N ARG A 126 -0.93 3.04 -25.62
CA ARG A 126 -0.06 2.64 -26.75
C ARG A 126 -0.84 2.11 -27.96
N ARG A 127 -1.96 1.41 -27.75
CA ARG A 127 -2.80 0.90 -28.86
C ARG A 127 -3.66 1.98 -29.53
N THR A 128 -4.19 2.93 -28.75
CA THR A 128 -4.96 4.06 -29.30
C THR A 128 -4.10 5.04 -30.09
N LEU A 129 -2.85 5.30 -29.66
CA LEU A 129 -1.86 6.06 -30.45
C LEU A 129 -1.48 5.34 -31.76
N PHE A 130 -1.42 4.00 -31.76
CA PHE A 130 -1.13 3.23 -32.98
C PHE A 130 -2.27 3.29 -34.00
N LEU A 131 -3.54 3.17 -33.58
CA LEU A 131 -4.67 3.30 -34.52
C LEU A 131 -4.82 4.73 -35.07
N PHE A 132 -4.61 5.76 -34.26
CA PHE A 132 -4.64 7.16 -34.72
C PHE A 132 -3.54 7.43 -35.76
N CYS A 133 -2.32 6.91 -35.55
CA CYS A 133 -1.19 7.13 -36.46
C CYS A 133 -1.33 6.40 -37.81
N VAL A 134 -2.05 5.26 -37.84
CA VAL A 134 -2.32 4.52 -39.08
C VAL A 134 -3.44 5.21 -39.87
N HIS A 135 -4.46 5.76 -39.19
CA HIS A 135 -5.56 6.46 -39.86
C HIS A 135 -5.12 7.80 -40.49
N THR A 136 -4.24 8.56 -39.83
CA THR A 136 -3.69 9.80 -40.40
C THR A 136 -2.75 9.56 -41.58
N LYS A 137 -2.04 8.43 -41.63
CA LYS A 137 -1.21 8.06 -42.79
C LYS A 137 -2.05 7.60 -43.99
N ILE A 138 -3.18 6.94 -43.76
CA ILE A 138 -4.09 6.52 -44.84
C ILE A 138 -4.74 7.74 -45.50
N MET A 139 -5.19 8.75 -44.73
CA MET A 139 -5.82 9.96 -45.29
C MET A 139 -4.87 10.87 -46.09
N LEU A 140 -3.55 10.76 -45.90
CA LEU A 140 -2.52 11.49 -46.68
C LEU A 140 -2.13 10.80 -47.99
N ILE A 141 -2.59 9.58 -48.23
CA ILE A 141 -2.31 8.80 -49.46
C ILE A 141 -3.46 8.90 -50.47
N TYR A 142 -4.67 9.27 -50.01
CA TYR A 142 -5.88 9.37 -50.84
C TYR A 142 -6.28 10.83 -51.16
N CYS A 143 -5.34 11.78 -51.12
CA CYS A 143 -5.56 13.18 -51.49
C CYS A 143 -4.54 13.67 -52.50
#